data_AF-A0AAW7P5R8-F1
#
_entry.id   AF-A0AAW7P5R8-F1
#
_cell.length_a   1.000
_cell.length_b   1.000
_cell.length_c   1.000
_cell.angle_alpha   90.00
_cell.angle_beta   90.00
_cell.angle_gamma   90.00
#
_symmetry.space_group_name_H-M   'P 1'
#
loop_
_entity.id
_entity.type
_entity.pdbx_description
1 polymer ?
#
loop_
_entity_poly.entity_id
_entity_poly.type
_entity_poly.pdbx_seq_one_letter_code
_entity_poly.pdbx_strand_id
1 'polypeptide(L)'
;MNKDQLIEKPEINIVGVIANHQFNWYICSNEMWTMDIDKYIQAYQEAGLDVDFSYLPEIQQNLHVITKSNLESYLEMYKDDWLKVTVEELISMIKRSMEEENLNSEIILEGKALLPDLFIDFDKEEFYSNHLGMKNYERYVPNGWKFFSGRFDHLIPKEEQYWIEETKKTEGTSLLFI
;
A
#
# COMPACT_ATOMS: atom_id res chain seq x y z
N MET A 1 7.33 -7.85 9.63
CA MET A 1 8.34 -7.34 8.68
C MET A 1 9.43 -6.61 9.45
N ASN A 2 10.62 -6.43 8.87
CA ASN A 2 11.69 -5.66 9.52
C ASN A 2 12.18 -4.52 8.61
N LYS A 3 12.89 -3.56 9.20
CA LYS A 3 13.43 -2.38 8.50
C LYS A 3 14.57 -2.71 7.54
N ASP A 4 15.09 -3.93 7.56
CA ASP A 4 16.17 -4.40 6.69
C ASP A 4 15.67 -5.12 5.43
N GLN A 5 14.37 -5.47 5.40
CA GLN A 5 13.71 -6.06 4.25
C GLN A 5 13.71 -5.11 3.05
N LEU A 6 13.83 -5.69 1.86
CA LEU A 6 13.75 -4.97 0.58
C LEU A 6 12.29 -4.79 0.18
N ILE A 7 12.02 -3.71 -0.55
CA ILE A 7 10.70 -3.46 -1.14
C ILE A 7 10.67 -4.16 -2.50
N GLU A 8 10.18 -5.40 -2.48
CA GLU A 8 9.99 -6.22 -3.68
C GLU A 8 8.54 -6.12 -4.14
N LYS A 9 8.32 -5.51 -5.32
CA LYS A 9 6.99 -5.43 -5.94
C LYS A 9 6.80 -6.57 -6.94
N PRO A 10 5.57 -7.12 -7.09
CA PRO A 10 4.30 -6.65 -6.53
C PRO A 10 3.94 -7.23 -5.15
N GLU A 11 4.84 -7.92 -4.45
CA GLU A 11 4.57 -8.62 -3.20
C GLU A 11 4.44 -7.67 -2.00
N ILE A 12 5.19 -6.56 -2.02
CA ILE A 12 5.20 -5.54 -0.98
C ILE A 12 4.63 -4.23 -1.53
N ASN A 13 3.63 -3.69 -0.84
CA ASN A 13 3.02 -2.41 -1.13
C ASN A 13 3.56 -1.29 -0.21
N ILE A 14 3.71 -0.10 -0.79
CA ILE A 14 3.86 1.15 -0.07
C ILE A 14 2.48 1.80 0.04
N VAL A 15 1.98 1.97 1.26
CA VAL A 15 0.61 2.42 1.52
C VAL A 15 0.60 3.65 2.42
N GLY A 16 0.01 4.74 1.92
CA GLY A 16 -0.28 5.94 2.72
C GLY A 16 -1.65 5.81 3.36
N VAL A 17 -1.76 5.99 4.67
CA VAL A 17 -3.03 5.90 5.40
C VAL A 17 -3.27 7.18 6.19
N ILE A 18 -4.44 7.80 5.98
CA ILE A 18 -4.96 8.86 6.85
C ILE A 18 -6.02 8.26 7.76
N ALA A 19 -5.81 8.38 9.07
CA ALA A 19 -6.83 8.08 10.07
C ALA A 19 -6.66 9.04 11.25
N ASN A 20 -7.78 9.54 11.78
CA ASN A 20 -7.77 10.48 12.91
C ASN A 20 -6.95 11.75 12.65
N HIS A 21 -7.00 12.24 11.41
CA HIS A 21 -6.27 13.40 10.88
C HIS A 21 -4.75 13.25 10.91
N GLN A 22 -4.25 12.02 10.98
CA GLN A 22 -2.83 11.71 10.95
C GLN A 22 -2.50 10.87 9.72
N PHE A 23 -1.49 11.33 8.98
CA PHE A 23 -0.91 10.59 7.87
C PHE A 23 0.13 9.59 8.39
N ASN A 24 0.16 8.39 7.82
CA ASN A 24 1.09 7.33 8.20
C ASN A 24 1.51 6.50 6.98
N TRP A 25 2.80 6.20 6.87
CA TRP A 25 3.31 5.23 5.90
C TRP A 25 3.32 3.82 6.47
N TYR A 26 2.84 2.88 5.67
CA TYR A 26 2.91 1.44 5.91
C TYR A 26 3.59 0.75 4.74
N ILE A 27 4.56 -0.11 5.05
CA ILE A 27 5.14 -1.08 4.14
C ILE A 27 4.53 -2.42 4.51
N CYS A 28 3.79 -3.04 3.60
CA CYS A 28 3.00 -4.22 3.94
C CYS A 28 2.88 -5.21 2.79
N SER A 29 2.52 -6.45 3.12
CA SER A 29 2.14 -7.46 2.13
C SER A 29 1.00 -6.98 1.23
N ASN A 30 1.01 -7.39 -0.04
CA ASN A 30 -0.06 -7.13 -1.01
C ASN A 30 -1.39 -7.83 -0.69
N GLU A 31 -1.37 -8.82 0.20
CA GLU A 31 -2.55 -9.49 0.73
C GLU A 31 -3.39 -8.58 1.62
N MET A 32 -2.77 -7.54 2.20
CA MET A 32 -3.48 -6.55 3.01
C MET A 32 -4.40 -5.63 2.17
N TRP A 33 -5.22 -4.87 2.89
CA TRP A 33 -6.14 -3.84 2.38
C TRP A 33 -7.25 -4.36 1.46
N THR A 34 -7.59 -5.65 1.55
CA THR A 34 -8.91 -6.14 1.13
C THR A 34 -9.93 -5.68 2.17
N MET A 35 -10.63 -4.58 1.91
CA MET A 35 -11.41 -3.89 2.94
C MET A 35 -12.77 -4.51 3.25
N ASP A 36 -13.30 -5.33 2.34
CA ASP A 36 -14.58 -6.01 2.49
C ASP A 36 -14.40 -7.48 2.05
N ILE A 37 -14.21 -8.36 3.03
CA ILE A 37 -13.94 -9.78 2.77
C ILE A 37 -15.19 -10.52 2.31
N ASP A 38 -16.37 -10.05 2.67
CA ASP A 38 -17.62 -10.65 2.20
C ASP A 38 -17.75 -10.46 0.69
N LYS A 39 -17.43 -9.26 0.17
CA LYS A 39 -17.36 -9.02 -1.28
C LYS A 39 -16.27 -9.86 -1.95
N TYR A 40 -15.13 -10.03 -1.28
CA TYR A 40 -14.05 -10.88 -1.79
C TYR A 40 -14.50 -12.33 -1.95
N ILE A 41 -15.12 -12.92 -0.92
CA ILE A 41 -15.64 -14.29 -0.95
C ILE A 41 -16.75 -14.43 -1.99
N GLN A 42 -17.68 -13.46 -2.03
CA GLN A 42 -18.78 -13.44 -2.99
C GLN A 42 -18.27 -13.45 -4.44
N ALA A 43 -17.18 -12.73 -4.74
CA ALA A 43 -16.60 -12.71 -6.08
C ALA A 43 -16.15 -14.09 -6.58
N TYR A 44 -15.66 -14.97 -5.69
CA TYR A 44 -15.29 -16.35 -6.02
C TYR A 44 -16.53 -17.24 -6.19
N GLN A 45 -17.53 -17.07 -5.33
CA GLN A 45 -18.80 -17.78 -5.44
C GLN A 45 -19.52 -17.46 -6.76
N GLU A 46 -19.54 -16.19 -7.16
CA GLU A 46 -20.10 -15.73 -8.44
C GLU A 46 -19.33 -16.27 -9.65
N ALA A 47 -18.03 -16.51 -9.49
CA ALA A 47 -17.20 -17.16 -10.50
C ALA A 47 -17.40 -18.69 -10.56
N GLY A 48 -18.24 -19.26 -9.69
CA GLY A 48 -18.49 -20.71 -9.60
C GLY A 48 -17.34 -21.48 -8.97
N LEU A 49 -16.48 -20.82 -8.18
CA LEU A 49 -15.35 -21.42 -7.50
C LEU A 49 -15.72 -21.75 -6.05
N ASP A 50 -15.52 -23.01 -5.67
CA ASP A 50 -15.69 -23.48 -4.28
C ASP A 50 -14.33 -23.44 -3.57
N VAL A 51 -14.08 -22.36 -2.83
CA VAL A 51 -12.82 -22.09 -2.12
C VAL A 51 -13.10 -21.98 -0.62
N ASP A 52 -12.32 -22.68 0.19
CA ASP A 52 -12.36 -22.57 1.65
C ASP A 52 -11.56 -21.35 2.10
N PHE A 53 -12.23 -20.36 2.68
CA PHE A 53 -11.65 -19.11 3.18
C PHE A 53 -11.44 -19.10 4.71
N SER A 54 -11.61 -20.23 5.40
CA SER A 54 -11.46 -20.32 6.87
C SER A 54 -10.03 -20.00 7.36
N TYR A 55 -9.04 -20.03 6.46
CA TYR A 55 -7.66 -19.65 6.74
C TYR A 55 -7.44 -18.14 6.84
N LEU A 56 -8.38 -17.31 6.35
CA LEU A 56 -8.22 -15.86 6.35
C LEU A 56 -8.33 -15.29 7.78
N PRO A 57 -7.39 -14.42 8.20
CA PRO A 57 -7.45 -13.77 9.50
C PRO A 57 -8.79 -13.04 9.74
N GLU A 58 -9.34 -12.38 8.72
CA GLU A 58 -10.63 -11.68 8.78
C GLU A 58 -11.78 -12.59 9.20
N ILE A 59 -11.79 -13.82 8.68
CA ILE A 59 -12.81 -14.82 9.00
C ILE A 59 -12.59 -15.38 10.39
N GLN A 60 -11.35 -15.68 10.77
CA GLN A 60 -11.01 -16.21 12.09
C GLN A 60 -11.33 -15.22 13.22
N GLN A 61 -11.16 -13.91 12.96
CA GLN A 61 -11.40 -12.86 13.93
C GLN A 61 -12.76 -12.16 13.77
N ASN A 62 -13.61 -12.62 12.85
CA ASN A 62 -14.93 -12.04 12.56
C ASN A 62 -14.85 -10.52 12.25
N LEU A 63 -13.81 -10.11 11.51
CA LEU A 63 -13.57 -8.73 11.06
C LEU A 63 -13.79 -8.67 9.54
N HIS A 64 -15.05 -8.67 9.14
CA HIS A 64 -15.42 -8.82 7.72
C HIS A 64 -15.26 -7.54 6.90
N VAL A 65 -15.39 -6.38 7.54
CA VAL A 65 -15.29 -5.07 6.89
C VAL A 65 -14.37 -4.17 7.69
N ILE A 66 -13.36 -3.61 7.03
CA ILE A 66 -12.42 -2.67 7.60
C ILE A 66 -13.03 -1.27 7.58
N THR A 67 -13.01 -0.62 8.73
CA THR A 67 -13.55 0.72 8.98
C THR A 67 -12.56 1.49 9.86
N LYS A 68 -12.77 2.80 9.98
CA LYS A 68 -11.95 3.61 10.89
C LYS A 68 -12.02 3.11 12.34
N SER A 69 -13.17 2.60 12.80
CA SER A 69 -13.37 2.14 14.18
C SER A 69 -12.66 0.83 14.53
N ASN A 70 -12.31 -0.01 13.55
CA ASN A 70 -11.65 -1.30 13.78
C ASN A 70 -10.27 -1.40 13.10
N LEU A 71 -9.75 -0.29 12.57
CA LEU A 71 -8.44 -0.23 11.91
C LEU A 71 -7.31 -0.76 12.81
N GLU A 72 -7.32 -0.44 14.10
CA GLU A 72 -6.30 -0.94 15.03
C GLU A 72 -6.36 -2.47 15.18
N SER A 73 -7.55 -3.05 15.25
CA SER A 73 -7.74 -4.50 15.28
C SER A 73 -7.24 -5.14 13.98
N TYR A 74 -7.55 -4.53 12.83
CA TYR A 74 -7.06 -4.98 11.53
C TYR A 74 -5.52 -4.95 11.46
N LEU A 75 -4.90 -3.88 11.95
CA LEU A 75 -3.44 -3.79 11.97
C LEU A 75 -2.83 -4.83 12.94
N GLU A 76 -3.41 -5.06 14.11
CA GLU A 76 -2.91 -6.08 15.04
C GLU A 76 -2.96 -7.50 14.45
N MET A 77 -3.99 -7.81 13.65
CA MET A 77 -4.12 -9.09 12.93
C MET A 77 -2.92 -9.38 12.04
N TYR A 78 -2.37 -8.34 11.41
CA TYR A 78 -1.30 -8.42 10.42
C TYR A 78 0.04 -7.87 10.93
N LYS A 79 0.25 -7.77 12.24
CA LYS A 79 1.45 -7.10 12.81
C LYS A 79 2.79 -7.62 12.30
N ASP A 80 2.83 -8.87 11.85
CA ASP A 80 4.03 -9.50 11.28
C ASP A 80 4.17 -9.26 9.76
N ASP A 81 3.14 -8.73 9.10
CA ASP A 81 3.01 -8.52 7.65
C ASP A 81 2.98 -7.03 7.26
N TRP A 82 3.12 -6.11 8.22
CA TRP A 82 3.34 -4.69 7.95
C TRP A 82 4.43 -4.09 8.83
N LEU A 83 4.90 -2.93 8.40
CA LEU A 83 5.82 -2.07 9.12
C LEU A 83 5.41 -0.60 8.92
N LYS A 84 5.16 0.11 10.02
CA LYS A 84 4.94 1.56 10.00
C LYS A 84 6.30 2.25 10.03
N VAL A 85 6.49 3.21 9.13
CA VAL A 85 7.78 3.88 8.92
C VAL A 85 7.60 5.39 8.86
N THR A 86 8.66 6.14 9.17
CA THR A 86 8.72 7.56 8.80
C THR A 86 9.09 7.74 7.33
N VAL A 87 8.92 8.94 6.80
CA VAL A 87 9.36 9.26 5.43
C VAL A 87 10.87 9.04 5.24
N GLU A 88 11.71 9.35 6.23
CA GLU A 88 13.16 9.16 6.16
C GLU A 88 13.55 7.68 6.15
N GLU A 89 12.85 6.87 6.95
CA GLU A 89 13.01 5.42 6.98
C GLU A 89 12.59 4.81 5.64
N LEU A 90 11.47 5.26 5.08
CA LEU A 90 10.99 4.83 3.77
C LEU A 90 12.00 5.16 2.66
N ILE A 91 12.53 6.40 2.63
CA ILE A 91 13.58 6.81 1.69
C ILE A 91 14.80 5.87 1.80
N SER A 92 15.20 5.52 3.02
CA SER A 92 16.36 4.64 3.25
C SER A 92 16.10 3.22 2.76
N MET A 93 14.90 2.67 2.99
CA MET A 93 14.49 1.35 2.50
C MET A 93 14.43 1.29 0.97
N ILE A 94 13.89 2.34 0.33
CA ILE A 94 13.84 2.50 -1.12
C ILE A 94 15.25 2.50 -1.71
N LYS A 95 16.15 3.33 -1.18
CA LYS A 95 17.55 3.41 -1.66
C LYS A 95 18.26 2.06 -1.57
N ARG A 96 18.16 1.36 -0.44
CA ARG A 96 18.75 0.03 -0.29
C ARG A 96 18.16 -0.97 -1.30
N SER A 97 16.85 -0.92 -1.52
CA SER A 97 16.18 -1.80 -2.50
C SER A 97 16.65 -1.54 -3.93
N MET A 98 17.01 -0.29 -4.26
CA MET A 98 17.56 0.08 -5.56
C MET A 98 19.04 -0.28 -5.76
N GLU A 99 19.82 -0.36 -4.68
CA GLU A 99 21.26 -0.69 -4.72
C GLU A 99 21.52 -2.18 -4.94
N GLU A 100 20.56 -3.06 -4.65
CA GLU A 100 20.69 -4.49 -4.94
C GLU A 100 20.44 -4.79 -6.42
N GLU A 101 21.51 -5.10 -7.15
CA GLU A 101 21.62 -5.30 -8.62
C GLU A 101 20.69 -6.36 -9.26
N ASN A 102 19.74 -6.95 -8.53
CA ASN A 102 18.89 -8.07 -8.98
C ASN A 102 17.43 -7.71 -9.30
N LEU A 103 17.02 -6.45 -9.19
CA LEU A 103 15.71 -6.03 -9.67
C LEU A 103 15.75 -5.82 -11.19
N ASN A 104 14.96 -6.61 -11.93
CA ASN A 104 14.84 -6.53 -13.40
C ASN A 104 14.76 -5.06 -13.86
N SER A 105 15.79 -4.68 -14.60
CA SER A 105 16.23 -3.31 -14.85
C SER A 105 15.25 -2.42 -15.61
N GLU A 106 14.14 -2.92 -16.14
CA GLU A 106 13.17 -2.09 -16.87
C GLU A 106 12.18 -1.33 -15.98
N ILE A 107 11.81 -1.85 -14.81
CA ILE A 107 10.79 -1.19 -13.95
C ILE A 107 11.43 -0.04 -13.15
N ILE A 108 12.68 -0.22 -12.69
CA ILE A 108 13.44 0.81 -11.96
C ILE A 108 13.75 2.03 -12.85
N LEU A 109 13.97 1.84 -14.15
CA LEU A 109 14.47 2.87 -15.07
C LEU A 109 13.50 4.04 -15.30
N GLU A 110 12.20 3.90 -15.06
CA GLU A 110 11.24 5.01 -15.20
C GLU A 110 10.90 5.70 -13.88
N GLY A 111 11.50 5.31 -12.75
CA GLY A 111 11.26 5.97 -11.47
C GLY A 111 9.84 5.84 -10.89
N LYS A 112 8.95 5.13 -11.58
CA LYS A 112 7.56 4.86 -11.18
C LYS A 112 7.42 3.62 -10.30
N ALA A 113 8.42 2.74 -10.28
CA ALA A 113 8.37 1.47 -9.56
C ALA A 113 8.11 1.64 -8.06
N LEU A 114 8.63 2.72 -7.47
CA LEU A 114 8.61 2.91 -6.02
C LEU A 114 7.68 4.03 -5.59
N LEU A 115 6.79 4.53 -6.47
CA LEU A 115 5.66 5.36 -6.04
C LEU A 115 4.70 4.57 -5.14
N PRO A 116 3.87 5.26 -4.33
CA PRO A 116 2.96 4.56 -3.44
C PRO A 116 1.95 3.75 -4.25
N ASP A 117 1.67 2.53 -3.79
CA ASP A 117 0.71 1.63 -4.44
C ASP A 117 -0.72 2.02 -4.11
N LEU A 118 -0.94 2.36 -2.84
CA LEU A 118 -2.24 2.64 -2.28
C LEU A 118 -2.20 3.91 -1.43
N PHE A 119 -3.31 4.63 -1.43
CA PHE A 119 -3.57 5.71 -0.49
C PHE A 119 -4.99 5.58 0.04
N ILE A 120 -5.15 5.49 1.36
CA ILE A 120 -6.41 5.17 2.02
C ILE A 120 -6.72 6.27 3.03
N ASP A 121 -7.79 7.02 2.79
CA ASP A 121 -8.27 8.08 3.68
C ASP A 121 -9.51 7.59 4.44
N PHE A 122 -9.29 7.08 5.66
CA PHE A 122 -10.36 6.64 6.55
C PHE A 122 -11.20 7.78 7.11
N ASP A 123 -10.70 9.02 7.10
CA ASP A 123 -11.47 10.17 7.56
C ASP A 123 -12.49 10.62 6.51
N LYS A 124 -12.22 10.37 5.23
CA LYS A 124 -13.12 10.69 4.10
C LYS A 124 -13.80 9.47 3.47
N GLU A 125 -13.43 8.26 3.86
CA GLU A 125 -13.89 7.01 3.27
C GLU A 125 -13.53 6.93 1.77
N GLU A 126 -12.28 7.22 1.45
CA GLU A 126 -11.75 7.23 0.08
C GLU A 126 -10.56 6.26 -0.06
N PHE A 127 -10.56 5.49 -1.14
CA PHE A 127 -9.52 4.53 -1.47
C PHE A 127 -8.94 4.84 -2.84
N TYR A 128 -7.63 5.04 -2.89
CA TYR A 128 -6.89 5.37 -4.10
C TYR A 128 -5.91 4.24 -4.40
N SER A 129 -5.86 3.81 -5.65
CA SER A 129 -4.96 2.74 -6.10
C SER A 129 -4.22 3.13 -7.37
N ASN A 130 -2.90 3.11 -7.29
CA ASN A 130 -1.97 3.19 -8.42
C ASN A 130 -1.40 1.80 -8.74
N HIS A 131 -1.97 0.75 -8.14
CA HIS A 131 -1.50 -0.62 -8.25
C HIS A 131 -1.65 -1.12 -9.69
N LEU A 132 -0.52 -1.51 -10.30
CA LEU A 132 -0.46 -2.06 -11.65
C LEU A 132 -0.69 -3.58 -11.70
N GLY A 133 -0.78 -4.23 -10.53
CA GLY A 133 -0.94 -5.68 -10.44
C GLY A 133 -2.39 -6.16 -10.57
N MET A 134 -2.59 -7.48 -10.44
CA MET A 134 -3.87 -8.14 -10.76
C MET A 134 -5.00 -7.95 -9.74
N LYS A 135 -4.70 -7.45 -8.53
CA LYS A 135 -5.70 -7.30 -7.47
C LYS A 135 -6.62 -6.12 -7.76
N ASN A 136 -7.90 -6.42 -7.97
CA ASN A 136 -8.92 -5.42 -8.24
C ASN A 136 -9.52 -4.88 -6.93
N TYR A 137 -8.80 -3.96 -6.27
CA TYR A 137 -9.21 -3.36 -4.99
C TYR A 137 -10.60 -2.68 -5.07
N GLU A 138 -10.99 -2.13 -6.22
CA GLU A 138 -12.30 -1.47 -6.43
C GLU A 138 -13.48 -2.37 -6.04
N ARG A 139 -13.36 -3.68 -6.27
CA ARG A 139 -14.43 -4.64 -5.97
C ARG A 139 -14.63 -4.88 -4.48
N TYR A 140 -13.62 -4.58 -3.67
CA TYR A 140 -13.54 -4.97 -2.27
C TYR A 140 -13.43 -3.78 -1.31
N VAL A 141 -13.78 -2.56 -1.77
CA VAL A 141 -13.97 -1.42 -0.86
C VAL A 141 -15.33 -1.52 -0.16
N PRO A 142 -15.46 -1.02 1.08
CA PRO A 142 -16.73 -1.08 1.81
C PRO A 142 -17.83 -0.28 1.12
N ASN A 143 -19.09 -0.61 1.42
CA ASN A 143 -20.21 0.16 0.90
C ASN A 143 -20.16 1.62 1.37
N GLY A 144 -20.39 2.55 0.45
CA GLY A 144 -20.35 3.99 0.71
C GLY A 144 -18.97 4.63 0.49
N TRP A 145 -17.89 3.84 0.44
CA TRP A 145 -16.56 4.34 0.13
C TRP A 145 -16.44 4.74 -1.34
N LYS A 146 -15.64 5.77 -1.61
CA LYS A 146 -15.26 6.14 -2.98
C LYS A 146 -13.96 5.46 -3.36
N PHE A 147 -13.89 4.96 -4.59
CA PHE A 147 -12.67 4.39 -5.16
C PHE A 147 -12.16 5.25 -6.31
N PHE A 148 -10.84 5.43 -6.37
CA PHE A 148 -10.16 6.16 -7.41
C PHE A 148 -8.96 5.36 -7.92
N SER A 149 -8.90 5.13 -9.24
CA SER A 149 -7.74 4.51 -9.89
C SER A 149 -6.84 5.56 -10.52
N GLY A 150 -5.52 5.37 -10.41
CA GLY A 150 -4.50 6.20 -11.05
C GLY A 150 -3.75 7.11 -10.07
N ARG A 151 -3.08 8.14 -10.62
CA ARG A 151 -2.18 9.00 -9.84
C ARG A 151 -2.90 9.80 -8.75
N PHE A 152 -2.45 9.61 -7.52
CA PHE A 152 -2.92 10.33 -6.33
C PHE A 152 -1.80 11.10 -5.62
N ASP A 153 -0.59 11.14 -6.19
CA ASP A 153 0.63 11.71 -5.59
C ASP A 153 0.41 13.14 -5.03
N HIS A 154 -0.43 13.92 -5.70
CA HIS A 154 -0.79 15.29 -5.34
C HIS A 154 -1.62 15.42 -4.06
N LEU A 155 -2.19 14.32 -3.56
CA LEU A 155 -2.99 14.26 -2.33
C LEU A 155 -2.12 14.00 -1.08
N ILE A 156 -0.92 13.46 -1.28
CA ILE A 156 0.02 13.15 -0.20
C ILE A 156 0.61 14.47 0.32
N PRO A 157 0.65 14.71 1.65
CA PRO A 157 1.28 15.91 2.24
C PRO A 157 2.71 16.08 1.73
N LYS A 158 3.14 17.31 1.44
CA LYS A 158 4.44 17.57 0.78
C LYS A 158 5.62 17.02 1.55
N GLU A 159 5.56 17.13 2.87
CA GLU A 159 6.53 16.60 3.83
C GLU A 159 6.64 15.07 3.82
N GLU A 160 5.63 14.36 3.31
CA GLU A 160 5.59 12.90 3.22
C GLU A 160 5.95 12.38 1.81
N GLN A 161 6.13 13.26 0.83
CA GLN A 161 6.44 12.90 -0.55
C GLN A 161 7.91 12.50 -0.70
N TYR A 162 8.23 11.23 -0.45
CA TYR A 162 9.59 10.69 -0.51
C TYR A 162 10.22 10.69 -1.93
N TRP A 163 9.43 10.85 -2.98
CA TRP A 163 9.89 10.90 -4.38
C TRP A 163 10.28 12.32 -4.83
N ILE A 164 9.96 13.35 -4.05
CA ILE A 164 10.49 14.69 -4.30
C ILE A 164 11.87 14.74 -3.66
N GLU A 165 12.92 14.59 -4.47
CA GLU A 165 14.24 15.04 -4.01
C GLU A 165 14.14 16.53 -3.69
N GLU A 166 14.34 16.90 -2.42
CA GLU A 166 14.76 18.27 -2.14
C GLU A 166 16.00 18.51 -3.00
N THR A 167 15.89 19.36 -4.02
CA THR A 167 17.02 19.85 -4.80
C THR A 167 17.91 20.70 -3.88
N LYS A 168 18.67 20.05 -2.99
CA LYS A 168 19.86 20.64 -2.42
C LYS A 168 20.88 20.62 -3.53
N LYS A 169 21.10 21.79 -4.13
CA LYS A 169 22.21 22.08 -5.04
C LYS A 169 23.49 21.51 -4.45
N THR A 170 23.83 20.31 -4.88
CA THR A 170 25.15 19.72 -4.73
C THR A 170 25.48 19.24 -6.12
N GLU A 171 26.46 19.93 -6.72
CA GLU A 171 26.92 19.65 -8.08
C GLU A 171 27.33 18.18 -8.19
N GLY A 172 26.66 17.42 -9.06
CA GLY A 172 27.08 16.07 -9.43
C GLY A 172 25.96 15.04 -9.35
N THR A 173 25.31 14.82 -10.49
CA THR A 173 24.40 13.68 -10.79
C THR A 173 23.01 13.76 -10.15
N SER A 174 22.09 14.41 -10.85
CA SER A 174 20.65 14.27 -10.59
C SER A 174 20.10 13.05 -11.33
N LEU A 175 19.54 12.10 -10.58
CA LEU A 175 18.58 11.14 -11.14
C LEU A 175 17.20 11.78 -11.02
N LEU A 176 16.68 12.28 -12.14
CA LEU A 176 15.30 12.75 -12.19
C LEU A 176 14.36 11.54 -12.20
N PHE A 177 13.48 11.44 -11.22
CA PHE A 177 12.30 10.58 -11.25
C PHE A 177 11.13 11.43 -11.78
N ILE A 178 10.64 11.13 -12.99
CA ILE A 178 9.43 11.77 -13.59
C ILE A 178 8.45 10.68 -14.06
#